data_AF-A0A932U989-F1
#
_entry.id   AF-A0A932U989-F1
#
_cell.length_a   1.000
_cell.length_b   1.000
_cell.length_c   1.000
_cell.angle_alpha   90.00
_cell.angle_beta   90.00
_cell.angle_gamma   90.00
#
_symmetry.space_group_name_H-M   'P 1'
#
loop_
_entity.id
_entity.type
_entity.pdbx_description
1 polymer ?
#
loop_
_entity_poly.entity_id
_entity_poly.type
_entity_poly.pdbx_seq_one_letter_code
_entity_poly.pdbx_strand_id
1 'polypeptide(L)'
;MDDPRIYSEAELQTARLEAAQLVARSLLHHANNGLAVAYGYALLLAERSTSKSDPELTQLVREIARSIHETTTTLQRFDKLVRLVEDEVLSFPGGSLLDLDASTAP
;
A
#
# COMPACT_ATOMS: atom_id res chain seq x y z
N MET A 1 20.34 29.00 -22.75
CA MET A 1 21.35 29.15 -21.68
C MET A 1 20.62 28.70 -20.44
N ASP A 2 20.64 27.40 -20.19
CA ASP A 2 19.90 26.78 -19.09
C ASP A 2 20.54 27.20 -17.78
N ASP A 3 19.76 27.90 -16.97
CA ASP A 3 20.09 28.18 -15.58
C ASP A 3 19.80 26.89 -14.80
N PRO A 4 20.82 26.17 -14.28
CA PRO A 4 20.58 25.01 -13.44
C PRO A 4 19.98 25.55 -12.14
N ARG A 5 18.65 25.50 -12.02
CA ARG A 5 17.96 25.84 -10.77
C ARG A 5 18.57 24.97 -9.67
N ILE A 6 19.43 25.57 -8.85
CA ILE A 6 19.94 24.94 -7.63
C ILE A 6 18.77 24.98 -6.67
N TYR A 7 18.00 23.90 -6.65
CA TYR A 7 16.97 23.70 -5.62
C TYR A 7 17.65 23.68 -4.26
N SER A 8 17.06 24.39 -3.31
CA SER A 8 17.40 24.22 -1.90
C SER A 8 17.09 22.78 -1.47
N GLU A 9 17.79 22.31 -0.45
CA GLU A 9 17.55 20.97 0.11
C GLU A 9 16.09 20.79 0.55
N ALA A 10 15.47 21.85 1.08
CA ALA A 10 14.06 21.86 1.44
C ALA A 10 13.12 21.68 0.24
N GLU A 11 13.40 22.34 -0.89
CA GLU A 11 12.63 22.18 -2.13
C GLU A 11 12.77 20.76 -2.70
N LEU A 12 13.98 20.20 -2.64
CA LEU A 12 14.22 18.83 -3.08
C LEU A 12 13.46 17.81 -2.21
N GLN A 13 13.49 17.97 -0.88
CA GLN A 13 12.74 17.10 0.04
C GLN A 13 11.23 17.20 -0.18
N THR A 14 10.72 18.41 -0.42
CA THR A 14 9.31 18.63 -0.75
C THR A 14 8.93 17.93 -2.05
N ALA A 15 9.72 18.12 -3.11
CA ALA A 15 9.48 17.46 -4.40
C ALA A 15 9.53 15.92 -4.29
N ARG A 16 10.45 15.37 -3.48
CA ARG A 16 10.52 13.92 -3.22
C ARG A 16 9.27 13.42 -2.49
N LEU A 17 8.80 14.14 -1.47
CA LEU A 17 7.59 13.78 -0.75
C LEU A 17 6.35 13.82 -1.65
N GLU A 18 6.19 14.88 -2.45
CA GLU A 18 5.09 15.01 -3.40
C GLU A 18 5.08 13.87 -4.43
N ALA A 19 6.26 13.54 -4.97
CA ALA A 19 6.41 12.41 -5.89
C ALA A 19 6.03 11.08 -5.21
N ALA A 20 6.48 10.85 -3.97
CA ALA A 20 6.14 9.66 -3.21
C ALA A 20 4.63 9.56 -2.93
N GLN A 21 3.98 10.67 -2.57
CA GLN A 21 2.54 10.74 -2.38
C GLN A 21 1.76 10.45 -3.67
N LEU A 22 2.24 10.95 -4.81
CA LEU A 22 1.61 10.68 -6.11
C LEU A 22 1.70 9.19 -6.49
N VAL A 23 2.87 8.58 -6.30
CA VAL A 23 3.07 7.14 -6.51
C VAL A 23 2.18 6.33 -5.56
N ALA A 24 2.16 6.69 -4.27
CA ALA A 24 1.32 6.06 -3.26
C ALA A 24 -0.17 6.05 -3.64
N ARG A 25 -0.70 7.20 -4.07
CA ARG A 25 -2.11 7.31 -4.51
C ARG A 25 -2.39 6.45 -5.74
N SER A 26 -1.47 6.47 -6.70
CA SER A 26 -1.62 5.66 -7.92
C SER A 26 -1.62 4.17 -7.58
N LEU A 27 -0.72 3.74 -6.71
CA LEU A 27 -0.60 2.35 -6.27
C LEU A 27 -1.83 1.92 -5.47
N LEU A 28 -2.31 2.75 -4.54
CA LEU A 28 -3.55 2.53 -3.80
C LEU A 28 -4.74 2.38 -4.74
N HIS A 29 -4.86 3.26 -5.75
CA HIS A 29 -5.94 3.19 -6.73
C HIS A 29 -5.91 1.86 -7.50
N HIS A 30 -4.76 1.48 -8.06
CA HIS A 30 -4.62 0.24 -8.81
C HIS A 30 -4.83 -1.01 -7.95
N ALA A 31 -4.29 -1.02 -6.73
CA ALA A 31 -4.44 -2.13 -5.81
C ALA A 31 -5.89 -2.28 -5.35
N ASN A 32 -6.58 -1.19 -5.00
CA ASN A 32 -7.99 -1.23 -4.62
C ASN A 32 -8.86 -1.82 -5.73
N ASN A 33 -8.59 -1.48 -7.00
CA ASN A 33 -9.35 -2.04 -8.13
C ASN A 33 -9.22 -3.56 -8.20
N GLY A 34 -8.00 -4.10 -8.06
CA GLY A 34 -7.78 -5.56 -8.07
C GLY A 34 -8.32 -6.26 -6.82
N LEU A 35 -8.09 -5.68 -5.64
CA LEU A 35 -8.51 -6.23 -4.36
C LEU A 35 -10.03 -6.24 -4.20
N ALA A 36 -10.74 -5.24 -4.71
CA ALA A 36 -12.20 -5.21 -4.69
C ALA A 36 -12.81 -6.40 -5.46
N VAL A 37 -12.24 -6.74 -6.61
CA VAL A 37 -12.67 -7.90 -7.41
C VAL A 37 -12.40 -9.21 -6.67
N ALA A 38 -11.19 -9.37 -6.13
CA ALA A 38 -10.82 -10.56 -5.35
C ALA A 38 -11.73 -10.74 -4.12
N TYR A 39 -12.05 -9.64 -3.42
CA TYR A 39 -12.94 -9.64 -2.27
C TYR A 39 -14.37 -10.02 -2.66
N GLY A 40 -14.88 -9.47 -3.77
CA GLY A 40 -16.19 -9.83 -4.31
C GLY A 40 -16.30 -11.32 -4.62
N TYR A 41 -15.28 -11.91 -5.27
CA TYR A 41 -15.26 -13.35 -5.52
C TYR A 41 -15.18 -14.17 -4.23
N ALA A 42 -14.40 -13.74 -3.24
CA ALA A 42 -14.37 -14.38 -1.94
C ALA A 42 -15.76 -14.37 -1.29
N LEU A 43 -16.47 -13.24 -1.29
CA LEU A 43 -17.84 -13.18 -0.76
C LEU A 43 -18.81 -14.12 -1.49
N LEU A 44 -18.78 -14.15 -2.83
CA LEU A 44 -19.63 -15.05 -3.62
C LEU A 44 -19.32 -16.53 -3.33
N LEU A 45 -18.05 -16.88 -3.14
CA LEU A 45 -17.64 -18.22 -2.74
C LEU A 45 -18.12 -18.55 -1.33
N ALA A 46 -18.05 -17.61 -0.39
CA ALA A 46 -18.56 -17.77 0.97
C ALA A 46 -20.06 -18.04 0.98
N GLU A 47 -20.83 -17.26 0.23
CA GLU A 47 -22.28 -17.41 0.11
C GLU A 47 -22.63 -18.79 -0.44
N ARG A 48 -21.91 -19.29 -1.46
CA ARG A 48 -22.13 -20.63 -2.02
C ARG A 48 -21.65 -21.76 -1.10
N SER A 49 -20.58 -21.54 -0.33
CA SER A 49 -20.03 -22.54 0.60
C SER A 49 -20.82 -22.67 1.90
N THR A 50 -21.81 -21.79 2.15
CA THR A 50 -22.77 -21.98 3.27
C THR A 50 -23.67 -23.20 3.11
N SER A 51 -23.76 -23.78 1.90
CA SER A 51 -24.27 -25.13 1.75
C SER A 51 -23.28 -26.08 2.42
N LYS A 52 -23.70 -26.74 3.51
CA LYS A 52 -22.94 -27.50 4.55
C LYS A 52 -21.85 -28.50 4.09
N SER A 53 -21.56 -28.58 2.81
CA SER A 53 -20.69 -29.54 2.16
C SER A 53 -19.19 -29.28 2.32
N ASP A 54 -18.72 -28.06 2.65
CA ASP A 54 -17.28 -27.81 2.73
C ASP A 54 -16.86 -26.72 3.77
N PRO A 55 -16.55 -27.13 5.02
CA PRO A 55 -16.04 -26.22 6.05
C PRO A 55 -14.62 -25.70 5.76
N GLU A 56 -13.79 -26.44 5.02
CA GLU A 56 -12.42 -26.05 4.68
C GLU A 56 -12.44 -24.91 3.65
N LEU A 57 -13.27 -25.02 2.62
CA LEU A 57 -13.51 -23.93 1.67
C LEU A 57 -14.02 -22.66 2.37
N THR A 58 -14.94 -22.82 3.33
CA THR A 58 -15.46 -21.68 4.11
C THR A 58 -14.35 -21.00 4.93
N GLN A 59 -13.40 -21.76 5.49
CA GLN A 59 -12.25 -21.20 6.18
C GLN A 59 -11.31 -20.46 5.21
N LEU A 60 -10.93 -21.09 4.09
CA LEU A 60 -10.04 -20.49 3.09
C LEU A 60 -10.59 -19.16 2.57
N VAL A 61 -11.89 -19.10 2.29
CA VAL A 61 -12.55 -17.87 1.83
C VAL A 61 -12.48 -16.75 2.88
N ARG A 62 -12.66 -17.06 4.17
CA ARG A 62 -12.50 -16.06 5.25
C ARG A 62 -11.07 -15.57 5.36
N GLU A 63 -10.09 -16.46 5.20
CA GLU A 63 -8.67 -16.10 5.26
C GLU A 63 -8.29 -15.17 4.11
N ILE A 64 -8.76 -15.46 2.89
CA ILE A 64 -8.60 -14.58 1.72
C ILE A 64 -9.22 -13.21 1.99
N ALA A 65 -10.48 -13.17 2.45
CA ALA A 65 -11.17 -11.92 2.75
C ALA A 65 -10.43 -11.07 3.80
N ARG A 66 -9.93 -11.71 4.87
CA ARG A 66 -9.10 -11.06 5.90
C ARG A 66 -7.80 -10.52 5.32
N SER A 67 -7.07 -11.32 4.55
CA SER A 67 -5.79 -10.91 3.96
C SER A 67 -5.95 -9.72 2.99
N ILE A 68 -7.03 -9.71 2.21
CA ILE A 68 -7.38 -8.57 1.34
C ILE A 68 -7.66 -7.31 2.18
N HIS A 69 -8.39 -7.45 3.29
CA HIS A 69 -8.69 -6.33 4.17
C HIS A 69 -7.42 -5.76 4.85
N GLU A 70 -6.54 -6.62 5.36
CA GLU A 70 -5.26 -6.23 5.97
C GLU A 70 -4.34 -5.55 4.95
N THR A 71 -4.29 -6.07 3.72
CA THR A 71 -3.52 -5.48 2.61
C THR A 71 -4.05 -4.09 2.27
N THR A 72 -5.38 -3.94 2.13
CA THR A 72 -6.02 -2.66 1.83
C THR A 72 -5.74 -1.63 2.93
N THR A 73 -5.85 -2.05 4.20
CA THR A 73 -5.56 -1.19 5.36
C THR A 73 -4.12 -0.73 5.36
N THR A 74 -3.17 -1.62 5.02
CA THR A 74 -1.74 -1.27 4.90
C THR A 74 -1.51 -0.28 3.77
N LEU A 75 -2.13 -0.47 2.61
CA LEU A 75 -2.03 0.44 1.46
C LEU A 75 -2.58 1.83 1.77
N GLN A 76 -3.67 1.93 2.54
CA GLN A 76 -4.24 3.22 2.97
C GLN A 76 -3.28 4.04 3.85
N ARG A 77 -2.28 3.41 4.47
CA ARG A 77 -1.25 4.13 5.23
C ARG A 77 -0.34 4.97 4.34
N PHE A 78 -0.12 4.54 3.08
CA PHE A 78 0.70 5.29 2.14
C PHE A 78 0.07 6.63 1.71
N ASP A 79 -1.26 6.78 1.79
CA ASP A 79 -1.92 8.08 1.55
C ASP A 79 -1.72 9.07 2.71
N LYS A 80 -1.20 8.59 3.85
CA LYS A 80 -0.92 9.38 5.05
C LYS A 80 0.56 9.74 5.21
N LEU A 81 1.37 9.59 4.17
CA LEU A 81 2.79 9.97 4.21
C LEU A 81 2.92 11.47 4.43
N VAL A 82 3.59 11.86 5.53
CA VAL A 82 3.86 13.26 5.88
C VAL A 82 5.34 13.62 5.73
N ARG A 83 6.21 12.62 5.68
CA ARG A 83 7.66 12.74 5.47
C ARG A 83 8.20 11.44 4.87
N LEU A 84 9.45 11.45 4.42
CA LEU A 84 10.15 10.24 3.99
C LEU A 84 11.21 9.89 5.03
N VAL A 85 10.98 8.80 5.76
CA VAL A 85 11.96 8.19 6.64
C VAL A 85 12.39 6.88 6.03
N GLU A 86 13.67 6.76 5.73
CA GLU A 86 14.25 5.56 5.17
C GLU A 86 14.75 4.66 6.31
N ASP A 87 14.50 3.35 6.21
CA ASP A 87 15.03 2.35 7.14
C ASP A 87 16.48 2.04 6.76
N GLU A 88 17.42 2.59 7.53
CA GLU A 88 18.85 2.39 7.32
C GLU A 88 19.29 0.94 7.56
N VAL A 89 18.55 0.18 8.38
CA VAL A 89 18.87 -1.22 8.71
C VAL A 89 18.54 -2.14 7.54
N LEU A 90 17.50 -1.81 6.77
CA LEU A 90 17.05 -2.58 5.61
C LEU A 90 17.43 -1.90 4.29
N SER A 91 18.72 -1.61 4.13
CA SER A 91 19.28 -1.10 2.87
C SER A 91 19.63 -2.24 1.90
N PHE A 92 19.32 -2.08 0.61
CA PHE A 92 19.63 -3.06 -0.44
C PHE A 92 20.34 -2.38 -1.64
N PRO A 93 21.06 -3.13 -2.49
CA PRO A 93 21.69 -2.54 -3.67
C PRO A 93 20.61 -1.93 -4.59
N GLY A 94 20.55 -0.60 -4.64
CA GLY A 94 19.53 0.15 -5.39
C GLY A 94 18.63 1.05 -4.55
N GLY A 95 18.71 1.01 -3.21
CA GLY A 95 18.00 1.94 -2.35
C GLY A 95 17.78 1.44 -0.93
N SER A 96 17.13 2.27 -0.13
CA SER A 96 16.65 1.97 1.22
C SER A 96 15.15 1.67 1.19
N LEU A 97 14.67 0.90 2.17
CA LEU A 97 13.23 0.74 2.37
C LEU A 97 12.65 2.01 3.02
N LEU A 98 11.39 2.30 2.72
CA LEU A 98 10.64 3.34 3.44
C LEU A 98 10.13 2.77 4.76
N ASP A 99 10.46 3.41 5.87
CA ASP A 99 9.81 3.16 7.16
C ASP A 99 8.43 3.82 7.15
N LEU A 100 7.40 3.01 6.90
CA LEU A 100 6.02 3.49 6.80
C LEU A 100 5.46 3.94 8.16
N ASP A 101 5.90 3.36 9.28
CA ASP A 101 5.48 3.78 10.61
C ASP A 101 6.03 5.17 10.91
N ALA A 102 7.34 5.35 10.76
CA ALA A 102 7.99 6.63 10.98
C ALA A 102 7.57 7.69 9.95
N SER A 103 7.20 7.31 8.73
CA SER A 103 6.78 8.24 7.67
C SER A 103 5.33 8.72 7.77
N THR A 104 4.50 8.05 8.59
CA THR A 104 3.07 8.37 8.77
C THR A 104 2.73 8.89 10.17
N ALA A 105 3.66 8.78 11.13
CA ALA A 105 3.53 9.42 12.43
C ALA A 105 3.51 10.96 12.27
N PRO A 106 2.75 11.68 13.13
CA PRO A 106 2.63 13.14 13.06
C PRO A 106 3.97 13.88 13.25
#